data_AF-A0A1H6A5I6-F1
#
_entry.id   AF-A0A1H6A5I6-F1
#
_cell.length_a   1.000
_cell.length_b   1.000
_cell.length_c   1.000
_cell.angle_alpha   90.00
_cell.angle_beta   90.00
_cell.angle_gamma   90.00
#
_symmetry.space_group_name_H-M   'P 1'
#
loop_
_entity.id
_entity.type
_entity.pdbx_description
1 polymer ?
#
loop_
_entity_poly.entity_id
_entity_poly.type
_entity_poly.pdbx_seq_one_letter_code
_entity_poly.pdbx_strand_id
1 'polypeptide(L)'
;MIGALLDTRFDHLVTPKLIRLWYVVALLLISMQCLVFLALGLWILTWEDGWAWGLMTVIATPLVWLFEALMVRIVMEAVVVRFKGVEHLRVIKDKI
;
A
#
# COMPACT_ATOMS: atom_id res chain seq x y z
N MET A 1 -9.43 -19.08 -9.64
CA MET A 1 -8.67 -17.90 -9.14
C MET A 1 -9.13 -17.45 -7.76
N ILE A 2 -10.44 -17.36 -7.48
CA ILE A 2 -10.95 -17.02 -6.12
C ILE A 2 -10.59 -18.09 -5.08
N GLY A 3 -10.63 -19.38 -5.44
CA GLY A 3 -10.26 -20.48 -4.53
C GLY A 3 -8.80 -20.45 -4.03
N ALA A 4 -7.88 -19.84 -4.77
CA ALA A 4 -6.48 -19.69 -4.35
C ALA A 4 -6.25 -18.47 -3.42
N LEU A 5 -7.20 -17.54 -3.34
CA LEU A 5 -7.17 -16.41 -2.41
C LEU A 5 -7.73 -16.81 -1.02
N LEU A 6 -8.57 -17.84 -0.98
CA LEU A 6 -9.15 -18.41 0.25
C LEU A 6 -8.43 -19.68 0.71
N ASP A 7 -7.36 -20.08 0.01
CA ASP A 7 -6.56 -21.23 0.40
C ASP A 7 -5.62 -20.84 1.55
N THR A 8 -5.97 -21.28 2.75
CA THR A 8 -5.15 -21.11 3.97
C THR A 8 -3.99 -22.11 4.03
N ARG A 9 -3.91 -23.05 3.07
CA ARG A 9 -2.79 -23.97 2.92
C ARG A 9 -1.81 -23.34 1.94
N PHE A 10 -0.80 -22.67 2.47
CA PHE A 10 0.30 -22.06 1.71
C PHE A 10 1.21 -23.12 1.02
N ASP A 11 0.63 -24.17 0.41
CA ASP A 11 1.34 -25.30 -0.22
C ASP A 11 2.00 -24.90 -1.56
N HIS A 12 1.55 -23.83 -2.22
CA HIS A 12 2.19 -23.23 -3.39
C HIS A 12 2.60 -21.77 -3.10
N LEU A 13 3.81 -21.37 -3.49
CA LEU A 13 4.34 -20.00 -3.44
C LEU A 13 3.56 -19.07 -4.41
N VAL A 14 2.30 -18.77 -4.11
CA VAL A 14 1.47 -17.74 -4.81
C VAL A 14 1.93 -16.32 -4.43
N THR A 15 2.83 -16.23 -3.46
CA THR A 15 3.34 -15.03 -2.80
C THR A 15 3.78 -13.89 -3.74
N PRO A 16 4.51 -14.13 -4.86
CA PRO A 16 4.94 -13.03 -5.73
C PRO A 16 3.77 -12.31 -6.43
N LYS A 17 2.74 -13.07 -6.83
CA LYS A 17 1.54 -12.52 -7.48
C LYS A 17 0.65 -11.81 -6.46
N LEU A 18 0.58 -12.34 -5.24
CA LEU A 18 -0.20 -11.77 -4.16
C LEU A 18 0.36 -10.41 -3.70
N ILE A 19 1.69 -10.28 -3.58
CA ILE A 19 2.34 -9.01 -3.20
C ILE A 19 2.02 -7.91 -4.21
N ARG A 20 2.05 -8.21 -5.51
CA ARG A 20 1.71 -7.23 -6.56
C ARG A 20 0.24 -6.80 -6.49
N LEU A 21 -0.67 -7.75 -6.29
CA LEU A 21 -2.09 -7.45 -6.09
C LEU A 21 -2.28 -6.55 -4.87
N TRP A 22 -1.60 -6.87 -3.78
CA TRP A 22 -1.72 -6.13 -2.53
C TRP A 22 -1.17 -4.72 -2.61
N TYR A 23 -0.05 -4.53 -3.32
CA TYR A 23 0.47 -3.20 -3.62
C TYR A 23 -0.55 -2.33 -4.37
N VAL A 24 -1.19 -2.89 -5.42
CA VAL A 24 -2.18 -2.15 -6.21
C VAL A 24 -3.41 -1.79 -5.38
N VAL A 25 -3.91 -2.74 -4.59
CA VAL A 25 -5.07 -2.52 -3.70
C VAL A 25 -4.74 -1.46 -2.65
N ALA A 26 -3.57 -1.54 -2.00
CA ALA A 26 -3.13 -0.55 -1.02
C ALA A 26 -3.02 0.85 -1.63
N LEU A 27 -2.40 0.97 -2.81
CA LEU A 27 -2.27 2.25 -3.51
C LEU A 27 -3.64 2.83 -3.91
N LEU A 28 -4.58 1.97 -4.32
CA LEU A 28 -5.95 2.38 -4.64
C LEU A 28 -6.67 2.93 -3.41
N LEU A 29 -6.59 2.23 -2.27
CA LEU A 29 -7.21 2.66 -1.01
C LEU A 29 -6.60 3.98 -0.51
N ILE A 30 -5.27 4.13 -0.54
CA ILE A 30 -4.57 5.37 -0.19
C ILE A 30 -5.03 6.53 -1.07
N SER A 31 -5.13 6.29 -2.39
CA SER A 31 -5.57 7.31 -3.33
C SER A 31 -7.02 7.70 -3.10
N MET A 32 -7.90 6.73 -2.83
CA MET A 32 -9.31 6.97 -2.52
C MET A 32 -9.46 7.77 -1.21
N GLN A 33 -8.72 7.40 -0.17
CA GLN A 33 -8.68 8.14 1.10
C GLN A 33 -8.20 9.58 0.91
N CYS A 34 -7.13 9.78 0.14
CA CYS A 34 -6.62 11.12 -0.14
C CYS A 34 -7.59 11.96 -0.97
N LEU A 35 -8.33 11.35 -1.91
CA LEU A 35 -9.41 12.05 -2.63
C LEU A 35 -10.51 12.50 -1.68
N VAL A 36 -10.88 11.68 -0.70
CA VAL A 36 -11.85 12.07 0.34
C VAL A 36 -11.32 13.24 1.16
N PHE A 37 -10.06 13.19 1.61
CA PHE A 37 -9.45 14.31 2.35
C PHE A 37 -9.35 15.59 1.52
N LEU A 38 -9.02 15.47 0.23
CA LEU A 38 -9.00 16.61 -0.68
C LEU A 38 -10.40 17.24 -0.81
N ALA A 39 -11.42 16.41 -1.04
CA ALA A 39 -12.81 16.88 -1.15
C ALA A 39 -13.29 17.53 0.15
N LEU A 40 -12.96 16.95 1.31
CA LEU A 40 -13.25 17.52 2.62
C LEU A 40 -12.53 18.86 2.83
N GLY A 41 -11.24 18.95 2.48
CA GLY A 41 -10.47 20.19 2.58
C GLY A 41 -11.03 21.30 1.69
N LEU A 42 -11.44 20.96 0.45
CA LEU A 42 -12.12 21.88 -0.46
C LEU A 42 -13.50 22.31 0.05
N TRP A 43 -14.23 21.44 0.73
CA TRP A 43 -15.50 21.81 1.34
C TRP A 43 -15.29 22.75 2.55
N ILE A 44 -14.33 22.46 3.43
CA ILE A 44 -14.01 23.30 4.59
C ILE A 44 -13.52 24.69 4.17
N LEU A 45 -12.88 24.81 3.00
CA LEU A 45 -12.49 26.10 2.42
C LEU A 45 -13.68 27.05 2.19
N THR A 46 -14.90 26.52 2.07
CA THR A 46 -16.12 27.34 1.89
C THR A 46 -16.67 27.90 3.20
N TRP A 47 -16.12 27.53 4.35
CA TRP A 47 -16.59 27.98 5.66
C TRP A 47 -15.95 29.30 6.06
N GLU A 48 -16.72 30.21 6.68
CA GLU A 48 -16.25 31.55 7.07
C GLU A 48 -15.07 31.52 8.03
N ASP A 49 -15.12 30.70 9.10
CA ASP A 49 -14.04 30.56 10.08
C ASP A 49 -13.13 29.34 9.83
N GLY A 50 -13.52 28.44 8.92
CA GLY A 50 -12.85 27.16 8.68
C GLY A 50 -11.79 27.19 7.57
N TRP A 51 -11.73 28.27 6.79
CA TRP A 51 -10.95 28.31 5.54
C TRP A 51 -9.46 27.94 5.72
N ALA A 52 -8.83 28.38 6.81
CA ALA A 52 -7.44 28.09 7.10
C ALA A 52 -7.19 26.59 7.31
N TRP A 53 -8.12 25.90 7.98
CA TRP A 53 -8.07 24.44 8.14
C TRP A 53 -8.23 23.72 6.82
N GLY A 54 -9.18 24.14 5.98
CA GLY A 54 -9.38 23.59 4.64
C GLY A 54 -8.13 23.72 3.77
N LEU A 55 -7.49 24.90 3.78
CA LEU A 55 -6.24 25.15 3.05
C LEU A 55 -5.10 24.24 3.54
N MET A 56 -4.92 24.12 4.85
CA MET A 56 -3.91 23.21 5.43
C MET A 56 -4.15 21.76 5.02
N THR A 57 -5.40 21.29 5.06
CA THR A 57 -5.75 19.93 4.63
C THR A 57 -5.46 19.70 3.15
N VAL A 58 -5.81 20.64 2.27
CA VAL A 58 -5.56 20.53 0.82
C VAL A 58 -4.06 20.47 0.53
N ILE A 59 -3.26 21.32 1.19
CA ILE A 59 -1.80 21.34 1.00
C ILE A 59 -1.14 20.09 1.58
N ALA A 60 -1.62 19.60 2.73
CA ALA A 60 -1.08 18.40 3.38
C ALA A 60 -1.42 17.11 2.62
N THR A 61 -2.58 17.05 1.95
CA THR A 61 -3.07 15.86 1.23
C THR A 61 -2.05 15.24 0.26
N PRO A 62 -1.44 15.98 -0.70
CA PRO A 62 -0.44 15.39 -1.61
C PRO A 62 0.81 14.91 -0.87
N LEU A 63 1.17 15.55 0.25
CA LEU A 63 2.31 15.17 1.07
C LEU A 63 2.04 13.85 1.80
N VAL A 64 0.85 13.70 2.37
CA VAL A 64 0.37 12.47 3.02
C VAL A 64 0.28 11.34 2.01
N TRP A 65 -0.33 11.58 0.84
CA TRP A 65 -0.42 10.58 -0.23
C TRP A 65 0.96 10.04 -0.64
N LEU A 66 1.91 10.95 -0.86
CA LEU A 66 3.27 10.58 -1.25
C LEU A 66 3.96 9.76 -0.15
N PHE A 67 3.83 10.19 1.11
CA PHE A 67 4.40 9.50 2.25
C PHE A 67 3.84 8.07 2.41
N GLU A 68 2.51 7.91 2.35
CA GLU A 68 1.84 6.62 2.46
C GLU A 68 2.20 5.69 1.29
N ALA A 69 2.24 6.23 0.06
CA ALA A 69 2.65 5.46 -1.13
C ALA A 69 4.09 4.96 -1.02
N LEU A 70 5.01 5.80 -0.53
CA LEU A 70 6.41 5.41 -0.28
C LEU A 70 6.52 4.37 0.83
N MET A 71 5.80 4.53 1.94
CA MET A 71 5.79 3.55 3.02
C MET A 71 5.32 2.17 2.54
N VAL A 72 4.21 2.11 1.79
CA VAL A 72 3.71 0.85 1.22
C VAL A 72 4.77 0.24 0.30
N ARG A 73 5.44 1.05 -0.52
CA ARG A 73 6.50 0.55 -1.39
C ARG A 73 7.66 -0.07 -0.62
N ILE A 74 8.17 0.62 0.40
CA ILE A 74 9.27 0.12 1.24
C ILE A 74 8.87 -1.20 1.94
N VAL A 75 7.65 -1.28 2.46
CA VAL A 75 7.14 -2.49 3.11
C VAL A 75 7.03 -3.65 2.12
N MET A 76 6.46 -3.43 0.93
CA MET A 76 6.37 -4.49 -0.09
C MET A 76 7.75 -4.96 -0.56
N GLU A 77 8.69 -4.04 -0.75
CA GLU A 77 10.09 -4.38 -1.09
C GLU A 77 10.74 -5.22 0.01
N ALA A 78 10.56 -4.86 1.28
CA ALA A 78 11.06 -5.63 2.42
C ALA A 78 10.44 -7.04 2.48
N VAL A 79 9.14 -7.17 2.20
CA VAL A 79 8.46 -8.46 2.13
C VAL A 79 9.04 -9.32 1.00
N VAL A 80 9.21 -8.76 -0.20
CA VAL A 80 9.81 -9.48 -1.35
C VAL A 80 11.23 -9.97 -1.03
N VAL A 81 12.06 -9.14 -0.40
CA VAL A 81 13.43 -9.50 -0.03
C VAL A 81 13.46 -10.69 0.93
N ARG A 82 12.55 -10.73 1.92
CA ARG A 82 12.45 -11.87 2.85
C ARG A 82 12.12 -13.17 2.12
N PHE A 83 11.20 -13.14 1.16
CA PHE A 83 10.88 -14.33 0.36
C PHE A 83 12.06 -14.80 -0.49
N LYS A 84 12.75 -13.87 -1.17
CA LYS A 84 13.95 -14.20 -1.95
C LYS A 84 15.07 -14.80 -1.09
N GLY A 85 15.25 -14.32 0.14
CA GLY A 85 16.24 -14.84 1.08
C GLY A 85 15.99 -16.31 1.46
N VAL A 86 14.73 -16.68 1.75
CA VAL A 86 14.36 -18.06 2.10
C VAL A 86 14.53 -19.01 0.91
N GLU A 87 14.22 -18.55 -0.30
CA GLU A 87 14.38 -19.35 -1.52
C GLU A 87 15.86 -19.64 -1.81
N HIS A 88 16.75 -18.65 -1.62
CA HIS A 88 18.19 -18.84 -1.83
C HIS A 88 18.79 -19.87 -0.86
N LEU A 89 18.35 -19.89 0.41
CA LEU A 89 18.79 -20.88 1.40
C LEU A 89 18.36 -22.31 1.04
N ARG A 90 17.16 -22.48 0.44
CA ARG A 90 16.71 -23.80 -0.04
C ARG A 90 17.60 -24.33 -1.17
N VAL A 91 17.96 -23.48 -2.14
CA VAL A 91 18.82 -23.87 -3.26
C VAL A 91 20.22 -24.30 -2.81
N ILE A 92 20.75 -23.68 -1.75
CA ILE A 92 22.05 -24.09 -1.16
C ILE A 92 21.92 -25.45 -0.47
N LYS A 93 20.85 -25.66 0.31
CA LYS A 93 20.60 -26.93 1.00
C LYS A 93 20.45 -28.11 0.03
N ASP A 94 19.79 -27.92 -1.12
CA ASP A 94 19.61 -28.97 -2.13
C ASP A 94 20.89 -29.33 -2.89
N LYS A 95 21.97 -28.53 -2.76
CA LYS A 95 23.28 -28.79 -3.39
C LYS A 95 24.30 -29.48 -2.49
N ILE A 96 24.02 -29.61 -1.18
CA ILE A 96 24.89 -30.23 -0.17
C ILE A 96 24.33 -31.63 0.14
#